data_AF-A0A9D7M4U2-F1
#
_entry.id   AF-A0A9D7M4U2-F1
#
_cell.length_a   1.000
_cell.length_b   1.000
_cell.length_c   1.000
_cell.angle_alpha   90.00
_cell.angle_beta   90.00
_cell.angle_gamma   90.00
#
_symmetry.space_group_name_H-M   'P 1'
#
loop_
_entity.id
_entity.type
_entity.pdbx_description
1 polymer ?
#
loop_
_entity_poly.entity_id
_entity_poly.type
_entity_poly.pdbx_seq_one_letter_code
_entity_poly.pdbx_strand_id
1 'polypeptide(L)'
;MNTYDDDLHKDVENILQEQQLMLLNQLNAKRCASLNWYFAQGERDRCEEELTEHKGEAAIKTVVKQLAVNYSDYSTNILLAANQASADTQNAAKNSTIAASNVQFAANAILRLAGDVGNACSIINAADRGTDLYNQAIASEKYIDDVAVLAEQISDIAMNMAGKVSEVMAGDVAKLAANVDADIKSFLSLATNQFDTISNVVVNDNSNWAASKVATNIAHGNLLTAAAEYRATETVSLKSINQLNLDLSVNQHGERLGKQFTVTFNNYITPFEIKSLVKSENSDENHLVAIDSFYVMFVKESKVSTFNLNSAEALIAQAKTDCYVKLAYDPTIPHHVLEFLIGVKPDETPPLDNLYNIYDTDGKTIELGLNYSAFVVVTFTPAYKKYLDNFTDFISAPSDTFTLTRRIEAPSLDQKLIDDNRKKKTPQITQTWKLTSASDEEAFATVEFDGPGANEDLKNSVEYRCILLKVKDPEYAGLITETKPGIENRKHEVTQKGVIQMSKLLEGLDIINVNPDEDIEFTSGKIDFIFNTFIASQLAVGNYTKVHEVKHEEDRYSITFNNETLDNFGNAINSGAYYIPAIYAVYNGSASKSSMFHGSLSNWYHTEAIMIKY
;
A
#
# COMPACT_ATOMS: atom_id res chain seq x y z
N MET A 1 -1.60 12.07 -64.11
CA MET A 1 -2.59 12.37 -63.06
C MET A 1 -2.82 11.04 -62.35
N ASN A 2 -1.91 10.67 -61.44
CA ASN A 2 -1.93 9.38 -60.74
C ASN A 2 -2.71 9.55 -59.44
N THR A 3 -4.04 9.55 -59.55
CA THR A 3 -4.93 9.64 -58.39
C THR A 3 -4.86 8.39 -57.52
N TYR A 4 -4.55 7.22 -58.09
CA TYR A 4 -4.52 5.96 -57.35
C TYR A 4 -3.40 5.88 -56.29
N ASP A 5 -2.17 6.31 -56.64
CA ASP A 5 -1.04 6.27 -55.70
C ASP A 5 -1.23 7.29 -54.56
N ASP A 6 -1.74 8.48 -54.89
CA ASP A 6 -2.08 9.51 -53.90
C ASP A 6 -3.23 9.05 -52.97
N ASP A 7 -4.27 8.40 -53.52
CA ASP A 7 -5.38 7.86 -52.75
C ASP A 7 -4.93 6.70 -51.84
N LEU A 8 -4.08 5.79 -52.35
CA LEU A 8 -3.53 4.68 -51.58
C LEU A 8 -2.61 5.17 -50.44
N HIS A 9 -1.73 6.13 -50.73
CA HIS A 9 -0.87 6.72 -49.71
C HIS A 9 -1.69 7.37 -48.60
N LYS A 10 -2.73 8.13 -48.97
CA LYS A 10 -3.65 8.76 -48.04
C LYS A 10 -4.43 7.73 -47.21
N ASP A 11 -4.87 6.62 -47.81
CA ASP A 11 -5.55 5.55 -47.08
C ASP A 11 -4.61 4.86 -46.08
N VAL A 12 -3.35 4.60 -46.46
CA VAL A 12 -2.33 4.06 -45.54
C VAL A 12 -2.06 5.03 -44.40
N GLU A 13 -1.91 6.33 -44.69
CA GLU A 13 -1.73 7.36 -43.66
C GLU A 13 -2.90 7.39 -42.68
N ASN A 14 -4.14 7.38 -43.17
CA ASN A 14 -5.33 7.36 -42.33
C ASN A 14 -5.38 6.11 -41.43
N ILE A 15 -5.11 4.93 -41.98
CA ILE A 15 -5.11 3.67 -41.21
C ILE A 15 -4.08 3.72 -40.08
N LEU A 16 -2.87 4.19 -40.36
CA LEU A 16 -1.79 4.25 -39.37
C LEU A 16 -2.08 5.31 -38.29
N GLN A 17 -2.63 6.47 -38.67
CA GLN A 17 -3.06 7.50 -37.72
C GLN A 17 -4.19 7.01 -36.80
N GLU A 18 -5.18 6.31 -37.36
CA GLU A 18 -6.28 5.71 -36.58
C GLU A 18 -5.75 4.66 -35.59
N GLN A 19 -4.82 3.81 -36.03
CA GLN A 19 -4.19 2.81 -35.17
C GLN A 19 -3.32 3.43 -34.07
N GLN A 20 -2.53 4.46 -34.37
CA GLN A 20 -1.73 5.18 -33.39
C GLN A 20 -2.62 5.85 -32.32
N LEU A 21 -3.72 6.47 -32.74
CA LEU A 21 -4.71 7.04 -31.81
C LEU A 21 -5.35 5.95 -30.94
N MET A 22 -5.70 4.81 -31.53
CA MET A 22 -6.25 3.67 -30.80
C MET A 22 -5.25 3.11 -29.79
N LEU A 23 -3.98 2.96 -30.15
CA LEU A 23 -2.91 2.49 -29.26
C LEU A 23 -2.73 3.44 -28.07
N LEU A 24 -2.69 4.76 -28.32
CA LEU A 24 -2.58 5.77 -27.25
C LEU A 24 -3.80 5.72 -26.31
N ASN A 25 -5.00 5.56 -26.85
CA ASN A 25 -6.21 5.40 -26.05
C ASN A 25 -6.16 4.14 -25.18
N GLN A 26 -5.67 3.02 -25.71
CA GLN A 26 -5.53 1.78 -24.96
C GLN A 26 -4.42 1.84 -23.91
N LEU A 27 -3.31 2.53 -24.19
CA LEU A 27 -2.26 2.80 -23.22
C LEU A 27 -2.80 3.63 -22.04
N ASN A 28 -3.58 4.68 -22.34
CA ASN A 28 -4.22 5.51 -21.32
C ASN A 28 -5.25 4.71 -20.52
N ALA A 29 -6.04 3.83 -21.16
CA ALA A 29 -6.99 2.95 -20.48
C ALA A 29 -6.28 1.98 -19.53
N LYS A 30 -5.18 1.36 -19.96
CA LYS A 30 -4.32 0.49 -19.14
C LYS A 30 -3.70 1.25 -17.96
N ARG A 31 -3.17 2.46 -18.18
CA ARG A 31 -2.64 3.34 -17.12
C ARG A 31 -3.70 3.71 -16.09
N CYS A 32 -4.91 4.07 -16.53
CA CYS A 32 -6.05 4.33 -15.64
C CYS A 32 -6.47 3.08 -14.84
N ALA A 33 -6.53 1.91 -15.49
CA ALA A 33 -6.87 0.66 -14.83
C ALA A 33 -5.82 0.26 -13.78
N SER A 34 -4.53 0.51 -14.06
CA SER A 34 -3.43 0.31 -13.11
C SER A 34 -3.58 1.20 -11.89
N LEU A 35 -3.88 2.48 -12.08
CA LEU A 35 -4.12 3.40 -10.96
C LEU A 35 -5.34 3.01 -10.12
N ASN A 36 -6.43 2.59 -10.77
CA ASN A 36 -7.62 2.10 -10.08
C ASN A 36 -7.34 0.84 -9.25
N TRP A 37 -6.53 -0.09 -9.76
CA TRP A 37 -6.14 -1.27 -9.01
C TRP A 37 -5.26 -0.92 -7.81
N TYR A 38 -4.31 0.00 -7.97
CA TYR A 38 -3.48 0.50 -6.87
C TYR A 38 -4.31 1.08 -5.71
N PHE A 39 -5.25 1.99 -5.98
CA PHE A 39 -6.09 2.55 -4.92
C PHE A 39 -7.04 1.51 -4.30
N ALA A 40 -7.54 0.57 -5.11
CA ALA A 40 -8.35 -0.53 -4.59
C ALA A 40 -7.55 -1.51 -3.70
N GLN A 41 -6.23 -1.61 -3.87
CA GLN A 41 -5.35 -2.36 -2.96
C GLN A 41 -5.17 -1.59 -1.64
N GLY A 42 -4.97 -0.28 -1.69
CA GLY A 42 -4.89 0.56 -0.49
C GLY A 42 -6.11 0.47 0.41
N GLU A 43 -7.33 0.56 -0.16
CA GLU A 43 -8.57 0.42 0.60
C GLU A 43 -8.76 -0.99 1.17
N ARG A 44 -8.29 -2.02 0.47
CA ARG A 44 -8.32 -3.40 0.98
C ARG A 44 -7.46 -3.54 2.22
N ASP A 45 -6.23 -3.03 2.15
CA ASP A 45 -5.26 -3.12 3.25
C ASP A 45 -5.74 -2.32 4.46
N ARG A 46 -6.28 -1.10 4.25
CA ARG A 46 -6.92 -0.30 5.31
C ARG A 46 -8.03 -1.07 6.03
N CYS A 47 -8.97 -1.64 5.28
CA CYS A 47 -10.07 -2.44 5.85
C CYS A 47 -9.57 -3.70 6.59
N GLU A 48 -8.47 -4.31 6.14
CA GLU A 48 -7.90 -5.50 6.79
C GLU A 48 -7.26 -5.15 8.15
N GLU A 49 -6.62 -3.98 8.23
CA GLU A 49 -6.02 -3.46 9.46
C GLU A 49 -7.08 -3.11 10.50
N GLU A 50 -8.09 -2.33 10.12
CA GLU A 50 -9.22 -1.97 10.99
C GLU A 50 -9.91 -3.23 11.54
N LEU A 51 -10.14 -4.23 10.68
CA LEU A 51 -10.73 -5.50 11.09
C LEU A 51 -9.85 -6.27 12.09
N THR A 52 -8.54 -6.24 11.90
CA THR A 52 -7.59 -6.93 12.79
C THR A 52 -7.52 -6.27 14.15
N GLU A 53 -7.47 -4.94 14.19
CA GLU A 53 -7.49 -4.14 15.41
C GLU A 53 -8.77 -4.37 16.21
N HIS A 54 -9.94 -4.19 15.59
CA HIS A 54 -11.21 -4.34 16.28
C HIS A 54 -11.51 -5.79 16.69
N LYS A 55 -10.98 -6.81 15.98
CA LYS A 55 -11.00 -8.20 16.46
C LYS A 55 -10.20 -8.38 17.74
N GLY A 56 -9.02 -7.74 17.83
CA GLY A 56 -8.21 -7.71 19.04
C GLY A 56 -8.96 -7.09 20.21
N GLU A 57 -9.59 -5.92 19.99
CA GLU A 57 -10.39 -5.25 21.00
C GLU A 57 -11.61 -6.08 21.43
N ALA A 58 -12.33 -6.69 20.48
CA ALA A 58 -13.47 -7.56 20.76
C ALA A 58 -13.10 -8.79 21.60
N ALA A 59 -11.92 -9.38 21.38
CA ALA A 59 -11.41 -10.48 22.19
C ALA A 59 -11.22 -10.05 23.66
N ILE A 60 -10.64 -8.87 23.90
CA ILE A 60 -10.47 -8.31 25.26
C ILE A 60 -11.84 -8.08 25.90
N LYS A 61 -12.78 -7.44 25.21
CA LYS A 61 -14.13 -7.15 25.77
C LYS A 61 -14.95 -8.41 26.04
N THR A 62 -14.75 -9.47 25.26
CA THR A 62 -15.37 -10.79 25.53
C THR A 62 -14.95 -11.32 26.90
N VAL A 63 -13.65 -11.25 27.22
CA VAL A 63 -13.12 -11.68 28.52
C VAL A 63 -13.70 -10.84 29.65
N VAL A 64 -13.73 -9.52 29.50
CA VAL A 64 -14.30 -8.59 30.50
C VAL A 64 -15.78 -8.90 30.76
N LYS A 65 -16.58 -9.11 29.71
CA LYS A 65 -18.00 -9.49 29.82
C LYS A 65 -18.16 -10.81 30.58
N GLN A 66 -17.36 -11.84 30.24
CA GLN A 66 -17.44 -13.13 30.91
C GLN A 66 -17.11 -13.04 32.41
N LEU A 67 -16.10 -12.24 32.77
CA LEU A 67 -15.77 -11.98 34.17
C LEU A 67 -16.92 -11.26 34.89
N ALA A 68 -17.53 -10.25 34.26
CA ALA A 68 -18.66 -9.51 34.83
C ALA A 68 -19.88 -10.41 35.10
N VAL A 69 -20.17 -11.37 34.21
CA VAL A 69 -21.23 -12.37 34.41
C VAL A 69 -20.95 -13.19 35.67
N ASN A 70 -19.74 -13.76 35.78
CA ASN A 70 -19.36 -14.58 36.93
C ASN A 70 -19.46 -13.80 38.25
N TYR A 71 -19.00 -12.55 38.29
CA TYR A 71 -19.10 -11.71 39.49
C TYR A 71 -20.54 -11.36 39.85
N SER A 72 -21.42 -11.15 38.86
CA SER A 72 -22.85 -10.92 39.10
C SER A 72 -23.54 -12.13 39.74
N ASP A 73 -23.16 -13.34 39.33
CA ASP A 73 -23.68 -14.57 39.93
C ASP A 73 -23.19 -14.71 41.39
N TYR A 74 -21.92 -14.41 41.65
CA TYR A 74 -21.37 -14.41 43.00
C TYR A 74 -22.03 -13.35 43.89
N SER A 75 -22.24 -12.12 43.42
CA SER A 75 -22.88 -11.06 44.20
C SER A 75 -24.33 -11.40 44.54
N THR A 76 -25.06 -11.99 43.60
CA THR A 76 -26.44 -12.42 43.82
C THR A 76 -26.49 -13.51 44.90
N ASN A 77 -25.56 -14.46 44.88
CA ASN A 77 -25.48 -15.50 45.91
C ASN A 77 -25.12 -14.93 47.30
N ILE A 78 -24.22 -13.95 47.37
CA ILE A 78 -23.87 -13.25 48.62
C ILE A 78 -25.09 -12.50 49.16
N LEU A 79 -25.84 -11.81 48.31
CA LEU A 79 -27.07 -11.11 48.70
C LEU A 79 -28.12 -12.07 49.27
N LEU A 80 -28.33 -13.24 48.62
CA LEU A 80 -29.25 -14.25 49.12
C LEU A 80 -28.83 -14.77 50.50
N ALA A 81 -27.55 -15.08 50.68
CA ALA A 81 -27.02 -15.53 51.97
C ALA A 81 -27.16 -14.46 53.07
N ALA A 82 -26.87 -13.20 52.75
CA ALA A 82 -26.99 -12.09 53.69
C ALA A 82 -28.44 -11.83 54.11
N ASN A 83 -29.39 -11.90 53.17
CA ASN A 83 -30.82 -11.79 53.47
C ASN A 83 -31.31 -12.93 54.37
N GLN A 84 -30.87 -14.17 54.10
CA GLN A 84 -31.21 -15.31 54.94
C GLN A 84 -30.65 -15.14 56.37
N ALA A 85 -29.39 -14.76 56.50
CA ALA A 85 -28.78 -14.48 57.81
C ALA A 85 -29.50 -13.36 58.57
N SER A 86 -29.96 -12.32 57.86
CA SER A 86 -30.76 -11.24 58.46
C SER A 86 -32.10 -11.76 59.00
N ALA A 87 -32.81 -12.58 58.23
CA ALA A 87 -34.08 -13.17 58.64
C ALA A 87 -33.90 -14.10 59.86
N ASP A 88 -32.87 -14.95 59.85
CA ASP A 88 -32.57 -15.87 60.95
C ASP A 88 -32.19 -15.11 62.23
N THR A 89 -31.43 -14.02 62.11
CA THR A 89 -31.07 -13.15 63.25
C THR A 89 -32.31 -12.48 63.86
N GLN A 90 -33.22 -11.97 63.03
CA GLN A 90 -34.47 -11.36 63.50
C GLN A 90 -35.36 -12.39 64.22
N ASN A 91 -35.47 -13.60 63.67
CA ASN A 91 -36.20 -14.69 64.30
C ASN A 91 -35.57 -15.12 65.63
N ALA A 92 -34.24 -15.23 65.68
CA ALA A 92 -33.49 -15.55 66.90
C ALA A 92 -33.67 -14.47 67.98
N ALA A 93 -33.63 -13.18 67.62
CA ALA A 93 -33.87 -12.06 68.53
C ALA A 93 -35.29 -12.11 69.11
N LYS A 94 -36.30 -12.35 68.26
CA LYS A 94 -37.70 -12.50 68.68
C LYS A 94 -37.88 -13.68 69.64
N ASN A 95 -37.36 -14.85 69.29
CA ASN A 95 -37.47 -16.04 70.12
C ASN A 95 -36.72 -15.89 71.45
N SER A 96 -35.54 -15.27 71.44
CA SER A 96 -34.75 -15.00 72.66
C SER A 96 -35.48 -14.02 73.59
N THR A 97 -36.13 -13.00 73.04
CA THR A 97 -36.95 -12.04 73.81
C THR A 97 -38.16 -12.72 74.46
N ILE A 98 -38.85 -13.59 73.72
CA ILE A 98 -39.99 -14.38 74.25
C ILE A 98 -39.51 -15.32 75.37
N ALA A 99 -38.39 -16.01 75.15
CA ALA A 99 -37.82 -16.92 76.15
C ALA A 99 -37.40 -16.16 77.43
N ALA A 100 -36.72 -15.02 77.30
CA ALA A 100 -36.33 -14.18 78.42
C ALA A 100 -37.55 -13.70 79.23
N SER A 101 -38.61 -13.29 78.54
CA SER A 101 -39.89 -12.91 79.18
C SER A 101 -40.49 -14.08 79.98
N ASN A 102 -40.57 -15.27 79.38
CA ASN A 102 -41.08 -16.47 80.06
C ASN A 102 -40.23 -16.87 81.29
N VAL A 103 -38.90 -16.78 81.18
CA VAL A 103 -37.98 -17.04 82.31
C VAL A 103 -38.18 -16.02 83.41
N GLN A 104 -38.34 -14.73 83.08
CA GLN A 104 -38.62 -13.68 84.07
C GLN A 104 -39.96 -13.92 84.79
N PHE A 105 -41.01 -14.31 84.05
CA PHE A 105 -42.29 -14.67 84.67
C PHE A 105 -42.16 -15.85 85.64
N ALA A 106 -41.41 -16.89 85.27
CA ALA A 106 -41.13 -18.02 86.13
C ALA A 106 -40.30 -17.63 87.36
N ALA A 107 -39.24 -16.84 87.20
CA ALA A 107 -38.41 -16.34 88.29
C ALA A 107 -39.23 -15.52 89.29
N ASN A 108 -40.10 -14.63 88.81
CA ASN A 108 -41.02 -13.86 89.65
C ASN A 108 -42.00 -14.74 90.44
N ALA A 109 -42.48 -15.84 89.85
CA ALA A 109 -43.34 -16.80 90.54
C ALA A 109 -42.57 -17.56 91.63
N ILE A 110 -41.33 -17.96 91.37
CA ILE A 110 -40.44 -18.62 92.34
C ILE A 110 -40.11 -17.67 93.51
N LEU A 111 -39.78 -16.41 93.22
CA LEU A 111 -39.51 -15.40 94.24
C LEU A 111 -40.73 -15.17 95.16
N ARG A 112 -41.94 -15.15 94.61
CA ARG A 112 -43.18 -15.08 95.40
C ARG A 112 -43.36 -16.30 96.28
N LEU A 113 -43.14 -17.50 95.74
CA LEU A 113 -43.22 -18.74 96.51
C LEU A 113 -42.20 -18.77 97.65
N ALA A 114 -40.96 -18.32 97.40
CA ALA A 114 -39.95 -18.19 98.44
C ALA A 114 -40.41 -17.24 99.56
N GLY A 115 -40.98 -16.08 99.21
CA GLY A 115 -41.58 -15.17 100.18
C GLY A 115 -42.73 -15.79 100.99
N ASP A 116 -43.62 -16.54 100.34
CA ASP A 116 -44.73 -17.24 101.01
C ASP A 116 -44.24 -18.34 101.96
N VAL A 117 -43.19 -19.09 101.57
CA VAL A 117 -42.55 -20.10 102.42
C VAL A 117 -41.84 -19.47 103.61
N GLY A 118 -41.13 -18.35 103.43
CA GLY A 118 -40.50 -17.61 104.54
C GLY A 118 -41.53 -17.08 105.54
N ASN A 119 -42.67 -16.58 105.05
CA ASN A 119 -43.80 -16.21 105.91
C ASN A 119 -44.36 -17.41 106.67
N ALA A 120 -44.54 -18.56 106.01
CA ALA A 120 -45.00 -19.79 106.66
C ALA A 120 -44.01 -20.30 107.73
N CYS A 121 -42.71 -20.25 107.45
CA CYS A 121 -41.65 -20.60 108.41
C CYS A 121 -41.70 -19.69 109.65
N SER A 122 -41.92 -18.39 109.44
CA SER A 122 -42.09 -17.42 110.54
C SER A 122 -43.29 -17.77 111.44
N ILE A 123 -44.40 -18.24 110.87
CA ILE A 123 -45.58 -18.70 111.62
C ILE A 123 -45.26 -19.99 112.40
N ILE A 124 -44.59 -20.97 111.79
CA ILE A 124 -44.21 -22.23 112.44
C ILE A 124 -43.25 -21.98 113.61
N ASN A 125 -42.28 -21.08 113.42
CA ASN A 125 -41.36 -20.66 114.48
C ASN A 125 -42.09 -20.05 115.69
N ALA A 126 -43.19 -19.32 115.46
CA ALA A 126 -44.00 -18.75 116.52
C ALA A 126 -44.90 -19.80 117.22
N ALA A 127 -45.32 -20.85 116.50
CA ALA A 127 -46.30 -21.83 116.98
C ALA A 127 -45.69 -23.09 117.61
N ASP A 128 -44.61 -23.65 117.05
CA ASP A 128 -44.12 -25.01 117.37
C ASP A 128 -42.59 -25.11 117.32
N ARG A 129 -41.91 -24.18 117.98
CA ARG A 129 -40.45 -24.06 117.94
C ARG A 129 -39.75 -25.27 118.57
N GLY A 130 -38.76 -25.82 117.86
CA GLY A 130 -37.89 -26.89 118.36
C GLY A 130 -38.37 -28.30 118.05
N THR A 131 -39.45 -28.46 117.27
CA THR A 131 -39.90 -29.76 116.76
C THR A 131 -39.21 -30.14 115.45
N ASP A 132 -39.31 -31.42 115.06
CA ASP A 132 -38.82 -31.89 113.77
C ASP A 132 -39.49 -31.16 112.59
N LEU A 133 -40.74 -30.74 112.76
CA LEU A 133 -41.49 -29.97 111.77
C LEU A 133 -40.86 -28.58 111.55
N TYR A 134 -40.45 -27.91 112.62
CA TYR A 134 -39.71 -26.64 112.55
C TYR A 134 -38.36 -26.80 111.83
N ASN A 135 -37.60 -27.85 112.14
CA ASN A 135 -36.31 -28.11 111.48
C ASN A 135 -36.47 -28.41 109.98
N GLN A 136 -37.52 -29.13 109.59
CA GLN A 136 -37.84 -29.38 108.18
C GLN A 136 -38.31 -28.13 107.44
N ALA A 137 -39.05 -27.23 108.12
CA ALA A 137 -39.49 -25.96 107.55
C ALA A 137 -38.31 -25.03 107.23
N ILE A 138 -37.35 -24.88 108.15
CA ILE A 138 -36.13 -24.08 107.91
C ILE A 138 -35.26 -24.67 106.80
N ALA A 139 -35.12 -25.99 106.74
CA ALA A 139 -34.37 -26.63 105.66
C ALA A 139 -35.04 -26.35 104.29
N SER A 140 -36.37 -26.39 104.24
CA SER A 140 -37.14 -26.10 103.02
C SER A 140 -37.07 -24.63 102.61
N GLU A 141 -37.11 -23.71 103.58
CA GLU A 141 -36.90 -22.27 103.36
C GLU A 141 -35.52 -22.00 102.74
N LYS A 142 -34.45 -22.57 103.30
CA LYS A 142 -33.11 -22.43 102.74
C LYS A 142 -33.02 -22.94 101.30
N TYR A 143 -33.61 -24.10 100.99
CA TYR A 143 -33.59 -24.63 99.63
C TYR A 143 -34.39 -23.76 98.66
N ILE A 144 -35.54 -23.20 99.07
CA ILE A 144 -36.33 -22.34 98.19
C ILE A 144 -35.64 -20.98 97.95
N ASP A 145 -34.93 -20.45 98.95
CA ASP A 145 -34.11 -19.24 98.82
C ASP A 145 -32.95 -19.43 97.83
N ASP A 146 -32.22 -20.55 97.93
CA ASP A 146 -31.14 -20.89 96.99
C ASP A 146 -31.68 -21.00 95.55
N VAL A 147 -32.85 -21.62 95.37
CA VAL A 147 -33.53 -21.72 94.07
C VAL A 147 -34.01 -20.36 93.57
N ALA A 148 -34.48 -19.47 94.45
CA ALA A 148 -34.92 -18.14 94.09
C ALA A 148 -33.77 -17.24 93.61
N VAL A 149 -32.62 -17.28 94.28
CA VAL A 149 -31.39 -16.57 93.85
C VAL A 149 -30.92 -17.07 92.48
N LEU A 150 -30.92 -18.39 92.26
CA LEU A 150 -30.59 -18.97 90.96
C LEU A 150 -31.58 -18.54 89.87
N ALA A 151 -32.87 -18.48 90.18
CA ALA A 151 -33.90 -18.07 89.23
C ALA A 151 -33.72 -16.61 88.77
N GLU A 152 -33.36 -15.70 89.69
CA GLU A 152 -33.04 -14.31 89.36
C GLU A 152 -31.81 -14.21 88.44
N GLN A 153 -30.72 -14.92 88.77
CA GLN A 153 -29.51 -14.96 87.94
C GLN A 153 -29.80 -15.49 86.52
N ILE A 154 -30.61 -16.54 86.40
CA ILE A 154 -30.99 -17.11 85.10
C ILE A 154 -31.84 -16.12 84.31
N SER A 155 -32.75 -15.39 84.96
CA SER A 155 -33.54 -14.32 84.33
C SER A 155 -32.64 -13.22 83.77
N ASP A 156 -31.66 -12.75 84.54
CA ASP A 156 -30.70 -11.72 84.10
C ASP A 156 -29.85 -12.20 82.92
N ILE A 157 -29.37 -13.44 82.96
CA ILE A 157 -28.63 -14.04 81.84
C ILE A 157 -29.51 -14.10 80.59
N ALA A 158 -30.76 -14.51 80.72
CA ALA A 158 -31.69 -14.60 79.59
C ALA A 158 -31.98 -13.22 78.98
N MET A 159 -32.17 -12.18 79.80
CA MET A 159 -32.34 -10.80 79.33
C MET A 159 -31.10 -10.26 78.61
N ASN A 160 -29.91 -10.48 79.18
CA ASN A 160 -28.65 -10.09 78.55
C ASN A 160 -28.41 -10.83 77.23
N MET A 161 -28.77 -12.12 77.16
CA MET A 161 -28.67 -12.91 75.93
C MET A 161 -29.59 -12.35 74.84
N ALA A 162 -30.84 -12.01 75.17
CA ALA A 162 -31.77 -11.39 74.22
C ALA A 162 -31.25 -10.03 73.69
N GLY A 163 -30.64 -9.23 74.56
CA GLY A 163 -29.96 -7.98 74.19
C GLY A 163 -28.83 -8.22 73.18
N LYS A 164 -27.89 -9.12 73.50
CA LYS A 164 -26.75 -9.44 72.63
C LYS A 164 -27.15 -10.00 71.27
N VAL A 165 -28.19 -10.82 71.20
CA VAL A 165 -28.69 -11.35 69.91
C VAL A 165 -29.27 -10.22 69.05
N SER A 166 -29.85 -9.20 69.67
CA SER A 166 -30.41 -8.03 68.97
C SER A 166 -29.33 -7.06 68.44
N GLU A 167 -28.10 -7.13 68.96
CA GLU A 167 -26.95 -6.33 68.50
C GLU A 167 -26.32 -6.84 67.20
N VAL A 168 -26.68 -8.06 66.76
CA VAL A 168 -26.11 -8.66 65.54
C VAL A 168 -26.58 -7.90 64.30
N MET A 169 -25.66 -7.17 63.65
CA MET A 169 -25.92 -6.28 62.51
C MET A 169 -26.14 -6.99 61.15
N ALA A 170 -26.77 -8.16 61.14
CA ALA A 170 -27.01 -8.92 59.90
C ALA A 170 -27.88 -8.16 58.88
N GLY A 171 -28.78 -7.27 59.36
CA GLY A 171 -29.57 -6.39 58.50
C GLY A 171 -28.75 -5.37 57.72
N ASP A 172 -27.67 -4.83 58.30
CA ASP A 172 -26.82 -3.86 57.60
C ASP A 172 -25.87 -4.56 56.62
N VAL A 173 -25.41 -5.77 56.94
CA VAL A 173 -24.69 -6.63 55.98
C VAL A 173 -25.56 -6.93 54.75
N ALA A 174 -26.85 -7.23 54.93
CA ALA A 174 -27.79 -7.43 53.83
C ALA A 174 -27.96 -6.19 52.94
N LYS A 175 -28.05 -4.99 53.53
CA LYS A 175 -28.12 -3.72 52.76
C LYS A 175 -26.84 -3.47 51.96
N LEU A 176 -25.67 -3.68 52.57
CA LEU A 176 -24.39 -3.54 51.88
C LEU A 176 -24.24 -4.54 50.74
N ALA A 177 -24.64 -5.81 50.95
CA ALA A 177 -24.66 -6.82 49.91
C ALA A 177 -25.59 -6.42 48.75
N ALA A 178 -26.74 -5.80 49.05
CA ALA A 178 -27.67 -5.33 48.02
C ALA A 178 -27.08 -4.21 47.16
N ASN A 179 -26.35 -3.27 47.77
CA ASN A 179 -25.66 -2.21 47.03
C ASN A 179 -24.55 -2.77 46.13
N VAL A 180 -23.73 -3.68 46.65
CA VAL A 180 -22.66 -4.34 45.87
C VAL A 180 -23.23 -5.12 44.69
N ASP A 181 -24.34 -5.85 44.89
CA ASP A 181 -25.02 -6.55 43.81
C ASP A 181 -25.54 -5.61 42.72
N ALA A 182 -26.11 -4.46 43.12
CA ALA A 182 -26.57 -3.44 42.18
C ALA A 182 -25.41 -2.81 41.36
N ASP A 183 -24.28 -2.53 42.01
CA ASP A 183 -23.09 -1.97 41.35
C ASP A 183 -22.49 -2.98 40.35
N ILE A 184 -22.37 -4.25 40.74
CA ILE A 184 -21.85 -5.31 39.87
C ILE A 184 -22.78 -5.55 38.66
N LYS A 185 -24.09 -5.52 38.86
CA LYS A 185 -25.06 -5.61 37.74
C LYS A 185 -24.97 -4.42 36.80
N SER A 186 -24.70 -3.23 37.33
CA SER A 186 -24.44 -2.03 36.52
C SER A 186 -23.15 -2.17 35.69
N PHE A 187 -22.08 -2.71 36.28
CA PHE A 187 -20.85 -3.03 35.56
C PHE A 187 -21.06 -4.08 34.46
N LEU A 188 -21.83 -5.14 34.73
CA LEU A 188 -22.20 -6.15 33.73
C LEU A 188 -22.97 -5.54 32.55
N SER A 189 -23.91 -4.63 32.82
CA SER A 189 -24.62 -3.91 31.76
C SER A 189 -23.66 -3.08 30.90
N LEU A 190 -22.74 -2.34 31.52
CA LEU A 190 -21.73 -1.56 30.79
C LEU A 190 -20.80 -2.45 29.94
N ALA A 191 -20.28 -3.53 30.52
CA ALA A 191 -19.39 -4.48 29.83
C ALA A 191 -20.11 -5.15 28.64
N THR A 192 -21.40 -5.48 28.81
CA THR A 192 -22.24 -6.03 27.74
C THR A 192 -22.42 -5.02 26.61
N ASN A 193 -22.78 -3.77 26.93
CA ASN A 193 -22.95 -2.72 25.92
C ASN A 193 -21.65 -2.45 25.14
N GLN A 194 -20.51 -2.41 25.83
CA GLN A 194 -19.21 -2.20 25.17
C GLN A 194 -18.83 -3.37 24.26
N PHE A 195 -19.10 -4.62 24.68
CA PHE A 195 -18.90 -5.81 23.84
C PHE A 195 -19.83 -5.79 22.62
N ASP A 196 -21.12 -5.51 22.80
CA ASP A 196 -22.09 -5.49 21.70
C ASP A 196 -21.74 -4.38 20.68
N THR A 197 -21.26 -3.23 21.16
CA THR A 197 -20.78 -2.12 20.31
C THR A 197 -19.60 -2.55 19.44
N ILE A 198 -18.53 -3.10 20.04
CA ILE A 198 -17.36 -3.52 19.26
C ILE A 198 -17.67 -4.72 18.37
N SER A 199 -18.57 -5.62 18.81
CA SER A 199 -19.01 -6.76 18.00
C SER A 199 -19.74 -6.31 16.73
N ASN A 200 -20.56 -5.26 16.82
CA ASN A 200 -21.19 -4.66 15.64
C ASN A 200 -20.17 -4.00 14.70
N VAL A 201 -19.15 -3.34 15.26
CA VAL A 201 -18.04 -2.77 14.46
C VAL A 201 -17.30 -3.87 13.70
N VAL A 202 -16.92 -4.97 14.36
CA VAL A 202 -16.25 -6.12 13.70
C VAL A 202 -17.09 -6.72 12.58
N VAL A 203 -18.42 -6.81 12.74
CA VAL A 203 -19.32 -7.29 11.68
C VAL A 203 -19.32 -6.33 10.49
N ASN A 204 -19.39 -5.02 10.75
CA ASN A 204 -19.33 -4.00 9.70
C ASN A 204 -17.97 -4.03 8.97
N ASP A 205 -16.86 -4.09 9.70
CA ASP A 205 -15.52 -4.12 9.10
C ASP A 205 -15.30 -5.39 8.29
N ASN A 206 -15.83 -6.53 8.75
CA ASN A 206 -15.77 -7.77 7.97
C ASN A 206 -16.56 -7.66 6.66
N SER A 207 -17.69 -6.94 6.66
CA SER A 207 -18.44 -6.62 5.44
C SER A 207 -17.66 -5.65 4.54
N ASN A 208 -17.04 -4.62 5.11
CA ASN A 208 -16.24 -3.64 4.38
C ASN A 208 -14.99 -4.29 3.74
N TRP A 209 -14.30 -5.17 4.47
CA TRP A 209 -13.17 -5.93 3.95
C TRP A 209 -13.58 -6.92 2.84
N ALA A 210 -14.74 -7.57 2.98
CA ALA A 210 -15.27 -8.42 1.91
C ALA A 210 -15.60 -7.60 0.65
N ALA A 211 -16.21 -6.42 0.81
CA ALA A 211 -16.54 -5.52 -0.28
C ALA A 211 -15.29 -4.94 -0.96
N SER A 212 -14.29 -4.51 -0.19
CA SER A 212 -13.02 -4.00 -0.72
C SER A 212 -12.30 -5.08 -1.52
N LYS A 213 -12.25 -6.33 -1.03
CA LYS A 213 -11.66 -7.46 -1.78
C LYS A 213 -12.34 -7.73 -3.12
N VAL A 214 -13.68 -7.64 -3.17
CA VAL A 214 -14.43 -7.74 -4.44
C VAL A 214 -14.04 -6.59 -5.37
N ALA A 215 -13.99 -5.36 -4.86
CA ALA A 215 -13.58 -4.19 -5.64
C ALA A 215 -12.14 -4.31 -6.18
N THR A 216 -11.19 -4.77 -5.37
CA THR A 216 -9.81 -5.02 -5.80
C THR A 216 -9.75 -6.06 -6.91
N ASN A 217 -10.52 -7.14 -6.82
CA ASN A 217 -10.55 -8.18 -7.85
C ASN A 217 -11.17 -7.69 -9.17
N ILE A 218 -12.22 -6.86 -9.09
CA ILE A 218 -12.81 -6.22 -10.28
C ILE A 218 -11.78 -5.29 -10.93
N ALA A 219 -11.10 -4.45 -10.14
CA ALA A 219 -10.07 -3.54 -10.64
C ALA A 219 -8.90 -4.29 -11.29
N HIS A 220 -8.46 -5.40 -10.68
CA HIS A 220 -7.44 -6.26 -11.26
C HIS A 220 -7.90 -6.89 -12.58
N GLY A 221 -9.14 -7.40 -12.63
CA GLY A 221 -9.73 -7.92 -13.86
C GLY A 221 -9.75 -6.89 -15.00
N ASN A 222 -10.16 -5.66 -14.68
CA ASN A 222 -10.16 -4.55 -15.65
C ASN A 222 -8.75 -4.21 -16.16
N LEU A 223 -7.74 -4.26 -15.28
CA LEU A 223 -6.34 -4.07 -15.70
C LEU A 223 -5.90 -5.18 -16.65
N LEU A 224 -6.22 -6.45 -16.35
CA LEU A 224 -5.87 -7.57 -17.23
C LEU A 224 -6.54 -7.44 -18.60
N THR A 225 -7.81 -7.03 -18.65
CA THR A 225 -8.51 -6.75 -19.90
C THR A 225 -7.86 -5.60 -20.67
N ALA A 226 -7.63 -4.46 -20.02
CA ALA A 226 -6.99 -3.30 -20.66
C ALA A 226 -5.56 -3.61 -21.15
N ALA A 227 -4.81 -4.42 -20.41
CA ALA A 227 -3.48 -4.87 -20.82
C ALA A 227 -3.54 -5.82 -22.03
N ALA A 228 -4.54 -6.71 -22.09
CA ALA A 228 -4.75 -7.59 -23.24
C ALA A 228 -5.16 -6.81 -24.49
N GLU A 229 -6.06 -5.83 -24.35
CA GLU A 229 -6.49 -4.93 -25.42
C GLU A 229 -5.34 -4.07 -25.94
N TYR A 230 -4.53 -3.50 -25.03
CA TYR A 230 -3.32 -2.77 -25.39
C TYR A 230 -2.36 -3.66 -26.20
N ARG A 231 -2.03 -4.86 -25.72
CA ARG A 231 -1.12 -5.79 -26.42
C ARG A 231 -1.64 -6.22 -27.78
N ALA A 232 -2.94 -6.49 -27.90
CA ALA A 232 -3.56 -6.82 -29.17
C ALA A 232 -3.45 -5.65 -30.15
N THR A 233 -3.74 -4.42 -29.69
CA THR A 233 -3.66 -3.20 -30.50
C THR A 233 -2.22 -2.90 -30.91
N GLU A 234 -1.26 -3.03 -29.98
CA GLU A 234 0.17 -2.87 -30.21
C GLU A 234 0.66 -3.86 -31.28
N THR A 235 0.29 -5.14 -31.17
CA THR A 235 0.64 -6.16 -32.17
C THR A 235 0.07 -5.84 -33.55
N VAL A 236 -1.17 -5.36 -33.61
CA VAL A 236 -1.80 -4.96 -34.89
C VAL A 236 -1.09 -3.73 -35.46
N SER A 237 -0.80 -2.72 -34.64
CA SER A 237 -0.11 -1.49 -35.04
C SER A 237 1.29 -1.81 -35.59
N LEU A 238 2.09 -2.61 -34.87
CA LEU A 238 3.42 -3.04 -35.31
C LEU A 238 3.36 -3.81 -36.64
N LYS A 239 2.40 -4.72 -36.81
CA LYS A 239 2.21 -5.44 -38.08
C LYS A 239 1.83 -4.50 -39.22
N SER A 240 0.97 -3.52 -38.97
CA SER A 240 0.57 -2.54 -39.97
C SER A 240 1.73 -1.62 -40.36
N ILE A 241 2.55 -1.16 -39.41
CA ILE A 241 3.77 -0.39 -39.68
C ILE A 241 4.76 -1.22 -40.50
N ASN A 242 4.99 -2.48 -40.12
CA ASN A 242 5.88 -3.40 -40.82
C ASN A 242 5.45 -3.63 -42.29
N GLN A 243 4.15 -3.82 -42.53
CA GLN A 243 3.64 -4.17 -43.86
C GLN A 243 3.35 -2.95 -44.75
N LEU A 244 2.97 -1.81 -44.17
CA LEU A 244 2.47 -0.66 -44.93
C LEU A 244 3.40 0.55 -44.91
N ASN A 245 4.35 0.62 -43.98
CA ASN A 245 5.18 1.83 -43.78
C ASN A 245 6.68 1.54 -43.66
N LEU A 246 7.18 0.56 -44.42
CA LEU A 246 8.60 0.17 -44.41
C LEU A 246 9.12 -0.19 -43.01
N ASP A 247 8.27 -0.61 -42.08
CA ASP A 247 8.65 -0.84 -40.68
C ASP A 247 9.36 0.37 -40.01
N LEU A 248 9.01 1.58 -40.48
CA LEU A 248 9.63 2.81 -40.02
C LEU A 248 9.35 3.04 -38.54
N SER A 249 10.40 3.03 -37.74
CA SER A 249 10.34 3.19 -36.29
C SER A 249 11.46 4.08 -35.79
N VAL A 250 11.17 4.85 -34.74
CA VAL A 250 12.13 5.74 -34.08
C VAL A 250 12.26 5.32 -32.63
N ASN A 251 13.43 4.82 -32.26
CA ASN A 251 13.72 4.31 -30.93
C ASN A 251 14.68 5.25 -30.20
N GLN A 252 14.36 5.62 -28.97
CA GLN A 252 15.26 6.40 -28.12
C GLN A 252 16.13 5.46 -27.28
N HIS A 253 17.43 5.72 -27.20
CA HIS A 253 18.35 4.84 -26.47
C HIS A 253 18.49 5.23 -24.98
N GLY A 254 18.60 4.19 -24.14
CA GLY A 254 18.73 4.26 -22.68
C GLY A 254 20.02 4.93 -22.16
N GLU A 255 20.02 5.19 -20.85
CA GLU A 255 20.93 6.02 -20.02
C GLU A 255 21.14 7.48 -20.46
N ARG A 256 21.08 7.81 -21.76
CA ARG A 256 21.24 9.16 -22.30
C ARG A 256 20.02 9.66 -23.09
N LEU A 257 18.83 9.42 -22.53
CA LEU A 257 17.58 9.97 -23.04
C LEU A 257 17.72 11.46 -23.36
N GLY A 258 17.38 11.84 -24.59
CA GLY A 258 17.41 13.22 -25.07
C GLY A 258 18.74 13.65 -25.72
N LYS A 259 19.71 12.77 -25.92
CA LYS A 259 20.90 13.09 -26.74
C LYS A 259 21.03 12.24 -27.99
N GLN A 260 20.56 10.99 -27.96
CA GLN A 260 20.67 10.06 -29.07
C GLN A 260 19.35 9.35 -29.33
N PHE A 261 19.05 9.11 -30.60
CA PHE A 261 17.92 8.28 -31.04
C PHE A 261 18.29 7.57 -32.33
N THR A 262 17.57 6.50 -32.63
CA THR A 262 17.82 5.63 -33.78
C THR A 262 16.58 5.53 -34.61
N VAL A 263 16.75 5.63 -35.93
CA VAL A 263 15.68 5.40 -36.90
C VAL A 263 15.98 4.09 -37.61
N THR A 264 14.98 3.23 -37.66
CA THR A 264 15.04 1.93 -38.33
C THR A 264 13.95 1.82 -39.38
N PHE A 265 14.28 1.29 -40.56
CA PHE A 265 13.31 1.02 -41.62
C PHE A 265 13.83 -0.05 -42.58
N ASN A 266 12.90 -0.71 -43.27
CA ASN A 266 13.15 -1.79 -44.23
C ASN A 266 13.36 -1.22 -45.64
N ASN A 267 14.10 -1.97 -46.45
CA ASN A 267 14.25 -1.64 -47.86
C ASN A 267 12.88 -1.62 -48.57
N TYR A 268 12.71 -0.66 -49.50
CA TYR A 268 11.52 -0.61 -50.33
C TYR A 268 11.47 -1.83 -51.25
N ILE A 269 10.43 -2.65 -51.12
CA ILE A 269 10.23 -3.84 -51.96
C ILE A 269 9.50 -3.40 -53.23
N THR A 270 10.17 -3.56 -54.37
CA THR A 270 9.55 -3.26 -55.67
C THR A 270 8.46 -4.28 -55.98
N PRO A 271 7.23 -3.86 -56.36
CA PRO A 271 6.11 -4.77 -56.58
C PRO A 271 6.30 -5.71 -57.78
N PHE A 272 7.22 -5.39 -58.68
CA PHE A 272 7.52 -6.20 -59.85
C PHE A 272 9.01 -6.56 -59.85
N GLU A 273 9.32 -7.86 -59.87
CA GLU A 273 10.68 -8.33 -60.17
C GLU A 273 11.04 -7.90 -61.60
N ILE A 274 11.92 -6.91 -61.72
CA ILE A 274 12.35 -6.43 -63.03
C ILE A 274 13.40 -7.41 -63.57
N LYS A 275 12.93 -8.46 -64.23
CA LYS A 275 13.78 -9.33 -65.05
C LYS A 275 14.18 -8.57 -66.31
N SER A 276 15.36 -7.93 -66.24
CA SER A 276 16.18 -7.44 -67.34
C SER A 276 15.44 -6.76 -68.51
N LEU A 277 15.19 -5.45 -68.38
CA LEU A 277 15.07 -4.59 -69.56
C LEU A 277 16.30 -3.70 -69.67
N VAL A 278 17.22 -4.19 -70.50
CA VAL A 278 18.38 -3.57 -71.16
C VAL A 278 19.65 -4.39 -70.91
N LYS A 279 20.21 -4.90 -72.02
CA LYS A 279 21.57 -5.46 -72.05
C LYS A 279 22.55 -4.33 -71.75
N SER A 280 23.19 -4.34 -70.58
CA SER A 280 24.55 -3.81 -70.47
C SER A 280 25.46 -4.68 -71.35
N GLU A 281 26.22 -4.07 -72.25
CA GLU A 281 27.18 -4.80 -73.11
C GLU A 281 28.35 -5.41 -72.31
N ASN A 282 28.44 -5.26 -70.98
CA ASN A 282 29.61 -5.72 -70.21
C ASN A 282 29.34 -6.19 -68.75
N SER A 283 28.17 -6.74 -68.41
CA SER A 283 27.99 -7.36 -67.07
C SER A 283 26.99 -8.52 -67.07
N ASP A 284 27.39 -9.65 -66.49
CA ASP A 284 26.69 -10.94 -66.53
C ASP A 284 25.41 -11.04 -65.69
N GLU A 285 24.99 -10.00 -64.97
CA GLU A 285 23.67 -9.97 -64.30
C GLU A 285 23.00 -8.59 -64.51
N ASN A 286 22.11 -8.50 -65.50
CA ASN A 286 21.33 -7.29 -65.79
C ASN A 286 20.08 -7.22 -64.90
N HIS A 287 20.22 -6.78 -63.66
CA HIS A 287 19.10 -6.37 -62.83
C HIS A 287 18.94 -4.84 -62.89
N LEU A 288 17.75 -4.38 -63.29
CA LEU A 288 17.37 -2.98 -63.19
C LEU A 288 17.22 -2.65 -61.70
N VAL A 289 18.11 -1.81 -61.17
CA VAL A 289 17.98 -1.29 -59.81
C VAL A 289 16.90 -0.21 -59.82
N ALA A 290 15.81 -0.44 -59.08
CA ALA A 290 14.67 0.46 -59.05
C ALA A 290 14.91 1.73 -58.23
N ILE A 291 15.70 1.62 -57.16
CA ILE A 291 15.88 2.67 -56.15
C ILE A 291 17.26 3.31 -56.34
N ASP A 292 17.31 4.64 -56.33
CA ASP A 292 18.56 5.41 -56.37
C ASP A 292 19.06 5.70 -54.94
N SER A 293 18.19 6.24 -54.09
CA SER A 293 18.56 6.67 -52.74
C SER A 293 17.36 6.77 -51.81
N PHE A 294 17.62 6.68 -50.51
CA PHE A 294 16.67 6.99 -49.44
C PHE A 294 17.02 8.34 -48.81
N TYR A 295 16.00 9.09 -48.42
CA TYR A 295 16.14 10.35 -47.69
C TYR A 295 15.31 10.28 -46.40
N VAL A 296 15.96 10.37 -45.25
CA VAL A 296 15.28 10.42 -43.95
C VAL A 296 15.14 11.87 -43.50
N MET A 297 13.91 12.29 -43.18
CA MET A 297 13.57 13.66 -42.80
C MET A 297 12.76 13.68 -41.49
N PHE A 298 12.92 14.75 -40.71
CA PHE A 298 12.20 14.92 -39.44
C PHE A 298 11.27 16.14 -39.48
N VAL A 299 10.01 15.91 -39.18
CA VAL A 299 8.95 16.91 -39.25
C VAL A 299 8.37 17.13 -37.86
N LYS A 300 8.15 18.39 -37.47
CA LYS A 300 7.41 18.72 -36.25
C LYS A 300 5.97 18.25 -36.35
N GLU A 301 5.42 17.70 -35.28
CA GLU A 301 4.03 17.22 -35.20
C GLU A 301 3.03 18.24 -35.77
N SER A 302 3.18 19.53 -35.44
CA SER A 302 2.33 20.63 -35.93
C SER A 302 2.27 20.81 -37.45
N LYS A 303 3.18 20.16 -38.21
CA LYS A 303 3.32 20.26 -39.66
C LYS A 303 3.18 18.91 -40.37
N VAL A 304 3.06 17.80 -39.63
CA VAL A 304 2.98 16.44 -40.19
C VAL A 304 1.84 16.37 -41.22
N SER A 305 0.65 16.87 -40.89
CA SER A 305 -0.52 16.85 -41.79
C SER A 305 -0.40 17.70 -43.06
N THR A 306 0.67 18.50 -43.19
CA THR A 306 0.92 19.37 -44.36
C THR A 306 2.18 18.99 -45.12
N PHE A 307 2.99 18.08 -44.57
CA PHE A 307 4.20 17.61 -45.20
C PHE A 307 3.87 16.51 -46.21
N ASN A 308 4.38 16.65 -47.43
CA ASN A 308 4.06 15.75 -48.54
C ASN A 308 5.28 15.61 -49.47
N LEU A 309 5.14 14.74 -50.49
CA LEU A 309 6.21 14.47 -51.45
C LEU A 309 6.76 15.74 -52.10
N ASN A 310 5.90 16.68 -52.53
CA ASN A 310 6.34 17.94 -53.14
C ASN A 310 7.21 18.78 -52.21
N SER A 311 6.88 18.80 -50.91
CA SER A 311 7.65 19.52 -49.90
C SER A 311 9.02 18.88 -49.69
N ALA A 312 9.07 17.54 -49.68
CA ALA A 312 10.32 16.80 -49.55
C ALA A 312 11.22 16.95 -50.79
N GLU A 313 10.65 16.82 -52.00
CA GLU A 313 11.37 17.03 -53.27
C GLU A 313 11.93 18.45 -53.37
N ALA A 314 11.18 19.46 -52.90
CA ALA A 314 11.66 20.84 -52.86
C ALA A 314 12.88 21.01 -51.95
N LEU A 315 12.95 20.31 -50.81
CA LEU A 315 14.10 20.31 -49.91
C LEU A 315 15.32 19.64 -50.55
N ILE A 316 15.11 18.50 -51.23
CA ILE A 316 16.16 17.76 -51.95
C ILE A 316 16.71 18.61 -53.11
N ALA A 317 15.83 19.22 -53.91
CA ALA A 317 16.21 20.05 -55.06
C ALA A 317 16.97 21.33 -54.66
N GLN A 318 16.67 21.88 -53.48
CA GLN A 318 17.39 23.03 -52.91
C GLN A 318 18.74 22.65 -52.29
N ALA A 319 19.12 21.37 -52.29
CA ALA A 319 20.35 20.84 -51.69
C ALA A 319 20.53 21.25 -50.22
N LYS A 320 19.44 21.31 -49.45
CA LYS A 320 19.48 21.56 -48.00
C LYS A 320 19.89 20.30 -47.25
N THR A 321 21.15 19.89 -47.41
CA THR A 321 21.72 18.65 -46.88
C THR A 321 21.63 18.50 -45.37
N ASP A 322 21.39 19.59 -44.65
CA ASP A 322 21.26 19.59 -43.18
C ASP A 322 19.86 19.18 -42.71
N CYS A 323 18.86 19.15 -43.61
CA CYS A 323 17.46 18.83 -43.31
C CYS A 323 17.08 17.38 -43.63
N TYR A 324 18.01 16.59 -44.18
CA TYR A 324 17.79 15.19 -44.53
C TYR A 324 19.08 14.38 -44.47
N VAL A 325 18.96 13.08 -44.19
CA VAL A 325 20.07 12.12 -44.37
C VAL A 325 19.86 11.36 -45.67
N LYS A 326 20.81 11.47 -46.60
CA LYS A 326 20.81 10.70 -47.85
C LYS A 326 21.57 9.39 -47.67
N LEU A 327 20.92 8.28 -48.01
CA LEU A 327 21.52 6.95 -48.08
C LEU A 327 21.51 6.45 -49.52
N ALA A 328 22.65 5.98 -50.01
CA ALA A 328 22.70 5.28 -51.28
C ALA A 328 22.00 3.91 -51.15
N TYR A 329 21.30 3.48 -52.19
CA TYR A 329 20.68 2.17 -52.20
C TYR A 329 21.72 1.05 -52.23
N ASP A 330 21.61 0.11 -51.29
CA ASP A 330 22.38 -1.13 -51.27
C ASP A 330 21.42 -2.33 -51.13
N PRO A 331 21.30 -3.19 -52.16
CA PRO A 331 20.40 -4.34 -52.14
C PRO A 331 20.83 -5.42 -51.12
N THR A 332 22.07 -5.38 -50.62
CA THR A 332 22.56 -6.34 -49.63
C THR A 332 22.15 -5.98 -48.20
N ILE A 333 21.61 -4.78 -47.98
CA ILE A 333 21.19 -4.27 -46.68
C ILE A 333 19.65 -4.33 -46.60
N PRO A 334 19.05 -5.41 -46.06
CA PRO A 334 17.59 -5.53 -46.00
C PRO A 334 16.93 -4.54 -45.02
N HIS A 335 17.69 -4.08 -44.02
CA HIS A 335 17.24 -3.23 -42.93
C HIS A 335 18.25 -2.11 -42.69
N HIS A 336 17.78 -0.87 -42.69
CA HIS A 336 18.58 0.31 -42.39
C HIS A 336 18.43 0.69 -40.92
N VAL A 337 19.56 1.03 -40.29
CA VAL A 337 19.63 1.51 -38.91
C VAL A 337 20.49 2.77 -38.91
N LEU A 338 19.92 3.90 -38.49
CA LEU A 338 20.59 5.19 -38.45
C LEU A 338 20.59 5.75 -37.05
N GLU A 339 21.77 6.10 -36.54
CA GLU A 339 21.92 6.73 -35.23
C GLU A 339 22.12 8.25 -35.37
N PHE A 340 21.36 9.02 -34.58
CA PHE A 340 21.36 10.47 -34.60
C PHE A 340 21.76 11.03 -33.25
N LEU A 341 22.51 12.14 -33.24
CA LEU A 341 22.92 12.85 -32.03
C LEU A 341 22.44 14.30 -32.07
N ILE A 342 21.92 14.79 -30.94
CA ILE A 342 21.33 16.12 -30.83
C ILE A 342 22.32 17.07 -30.15
N GLY A 343 22.51 18.26 -30.72
CA GLY A 343 23.22 19.37 -30.07
C GLY A 343 24.73 19.41 -30.30
N VAL A 344 25.26 18.66 -31.27
CA VAL A 344 26.64 18.85 -31.75
C VAL A 344 26.65 20.05 -32.70
N LYS A 345 27.62 20.95 -32.55
CA LYS A 345 27.76 22.10 -33.45
C LYS A 345 28.17 21.62 -34.86
N PRO A 346 27.77 22.32 -35.94
CA PRO A 346 28.13 21.94 -37.31
C PRO A 346 29.63 21.76 -37.56
N ASP A 347 30.46 22.43 -36.77
CA ASP A 347 31.92 22.49 -36.93
C ASP A 347 32.67 21.39 -36.13
N GLU A 348 31.96 20.58 -35.34
CA GLU A 348 32.53 19.48 -34.57
C GLU A 348 32.36 18.17 -35.37
N THR A 349 33.48 17.56 -35.79
CA THR A 349 33.47 16.21 -36.37
C THR A 349 32.77 15.26 -35.40
N PRO A 350 31.72 14.52 -35.84
CA PRO A 350 31.03 13.60 -34.97
C PRO A 350 32.02 12.58 -34.37
N PRO A 351 31.89 12.25 -33.08
CA PRO A 351 32.89 11.44 -32.36
C PRO A 351 32.98 9.97 -32.83
N LEU A 352 32.09 9.53 -33.73
CA LEU A 352 31.99 8.17 -34.25
C LEU A 352 31.62 8.21 -35.75
N ASP A 353 32.18 7.27 -36.53
CA ASP A 353 31.72 6.98 -37.89
C ASP A 353 30.24 6.56 -37.83
N ASN A 354 29.36 7.22 -38.60
CA ASN A 354 27.89 7.02 -38.71
C ASN A 354 26.97 7.82 -37.77
N LEU A 355 27.45 8.86 -37.07
CA LEU A 355 26.57 9.78 -36.33
C LEU A 355 26.12 10.97 -37.19
N TYR A 356 24.82 11.16 -37.38
CA TYR A 356 24.27 12.27 -38.15
C TYR A 356 23.81 13.43 -37.26
N ASN A 357 24.22 14.65 -37.61
CA ASN A 357 23.61 15.89 -37.12
C ASN A 357 22.50 16.29 -38.08
N ILE A 358 21.27 16.43 -37.60
CA ILE A 358 20.13 16.75 -38.45
C ILE A 358 19.25 17.85 -37.86
N TYR A 359 18.79 18.72 -38.74
CA TYR A 359 17.79 19.74 -38.49
C TYR A 359 16.41 19.21 -38.93
N ASP A 360 15.36 19.76 -38.34
CA ASP A 360 14.01 19.54 -38.86
C ASP A 360 13.85 20.12 -40.27
N THR A 361 12.72 19.82 -40.90
CA THR A 361 12.40 20.30 -42.26
C THR A 361 12.31 21.84 -42.39
N ASP A 362 12.28 22.58 -41.29
CA ASP A 362 12.37 24.05 -41.28
C ASP A 362 13.82 24.57 -41.19
N GLY A 363 14.81 23.68 -41.08
CA GLY A 363 16.21 24.02 -40.85
C GLY A 363 16.50 24.44 -39.40
N LYS A 364 15.66 24.05 -38.44
CA LYS A 364 15.88 24.28 -37.00
C LYS A 364 16.38 23.03 -36.32
N THR A 365 17.23 23.18 -35.31
CA THR A 365 17.71 22.03 -34.54
C THR A 365 16.54 21.30 -33.90
N ILE A 366 16.59 19.98 -33.83
CA ILE A 366 15.60 19.20 -33.09
C ILE A 366 15.68 19.59 -31.61
N GLU A 367 14.57 20.04 -31.05
CA GLU A 367 14.47 20.54 -29.67
C GLU A 367 13.92 19.45 -28.74
N LEU A 368 14.35 19.49 -27.47
CA LEU A 368 13.81 18.61 -26.44
C LEU A 368 12.39 19.03 -26.06
N GLY A 369 11.55 18.04 -25.72
CA GLY A 369 10.17 18.26 -25.28
C GLY A 369 9.19 18.68 -26.38
N LEU A 370 9.62 18.70 -27.64
CA LEU A 370 8.74 18.85 -28.80
C LEU A 370 8.51 17.50 -29.48
N ASN A 371 7.36 17.36 -30.12
CA ASN A 371 6.94 16.16 -30.82
C ASN A 371 7.37 16.21 -32.29
N TYR A 372 7.98 15.12 -32.75
CA TYR A 372 8.46 14.94 -34.12
C TYR A 372 8.02 13.59 -34.69
N SER A 373 7.93 13.51 -36.01
CA SER A 373 7.77 12.26 -36.76
C SER A 373 8.83 12.18 -37.86
N ALA A 374 9.29 10.98 -38.17
CA ALA A 374 10.21 10.72 -39.26
C ALA A 374 9.43 10.37 -40.54
N PHE A 375 10.01 10.76 -41.68
CA PHE A 375 9.56 10.36 -43.01
C PHE A 375 10.73 9.78 -43.79
N VAL A 376 10.47 8.74 -44.59
CA VAL A 376 11.43 8.17 -45.54
C VAL A 376 10.94 8.45 -46.95
N VAL A 377 11.76 9.14 -47.73
CA VAL A 377 11.50 9.39 -49.16
C VAL A 377 12.43 8.51 -49.98
N VAL A 378 11.86 7.80 -50.94
CA VAL A 378 12.57 6.88 -51.84
C VAL A 378 12.59 7.52 -53.21
N THR A 379 13.78 7.85 -53.72
CA THR A 379 13.92 8.32 -55.10
C THR A 379 14.21 7.16 -56.03
N PHE A 380 13.41 7.00 -57.07
CA PHE A 380 13.58 5.94 -58.05
C PHE A 380 14.56 6.31 -59.16
N THR A 381 15.25 5.30 -59.72
CA THR A 381 16.16 5.52 -60.83
C THR A 381 15.38 6.00 -62.08
N PRO A 382 15.96 6.88 -62.93
CA PRO A 382 15.30 7.33 -64.15
C PRO A 382 14.91 6.19 -65.10
N ALA A 383 15.64 5.07 -65.06
CA ALA A 383 15.34 3.88 -65.85
C ALA A 383 14.09 3.16 -65.35
N TYR A 384 13.90 3.05 -64.04
CA TYR A 384 12.70 2.46 -63.45
C TYR A 384 11.46 3.34 -63.64
N LYS A 385 11.60 4.65 -63.43
CA LYS A 385 10.53 5.63 -63.70
C LYS A 385 10.01 5.55 -65.14
N LYS A 386 10.94 5.46 -66.12
CA LYS A 386 10.61 5.26 -67.54
C LYS A 386 9.94 3.91 -67.81
N TYR A 387 10.34 2.86 -67.10
CA TYR A 387 9.76 1.52 -67.28
C TYR A 387 8.29 1.46 -66.83
N LEU A 388 7.97 2.07 -65.68
CA LEU A 388 6.60 2.13 -65.16
C LEU A 388 5.75 3.24 -65.82
N ASP A 389 6.34 4.10 -66.65
CA ASP A 389 5.75 5.36 -67.12
C ASP A 389 5.19 6.22 -65.97
N ASN A 390 5.86 6.15 -64.81
CA ASN A 390 5.53 6.91 -63.62
C ASN A 390 6.79 7.59 -63.09
N PHE A 391 6.76 8.93 -63.02
CA PHE A 391 7.90 9.74 -62.60
C PHE A 391 7.83 10.16 -61.13
N THR A 392 6.77 9.80 -60.41
CA THR A 392 6.63 10.12 -58.99
C THR A 392 7.57 9.26 -58.15
N ASP A 393 8.17 9.88 -57.15
CA ASP A 393 8.90 9.18 -56.09
C ASP A 393 7.92 8.69 -55.01
N PHE A 394 8.44 7.93 -54.04
CA PHE A 394 7.65 7.42 -52.93
C PHE A 394 7.99 8.17 -51.64
N ILE A 395 6.98 8.45 -50.82
CA ILE A 395 7.13 8.95 -49.46
C ILE A 395 6.39 8.00 -48.50
N SER A 396 7.03 7.67 -47.39
CA SER A 396 6.43 6.87 -46.32
C SER A 396 5.31 7.65 -45.63
N ALA A 397 4.39 6.96 -44.96
CA ALA A 397 3.57 7.60 -43.94
C ALA A 397 4.47 8.06 -42.78
N PRO A 398 4.04 9.05 -41.96
CA PRO A 398 4.81 9.46 -40.79
C PRO A 398 5.10 8.27 -39.87
N SER A 399 6.29 8.23 -39.26
CA SER A 399 6.55 7.35 -38.12
C SER A 399 5.64 7.71 -36.94
N ASP A 400 5.57 6.82 -35.96
CA ASP A 400 5.05 7.16 -34.64
C ASP A 400 5.71 8.45 -34.13
N THR A 401 4.89 9.32 -33.56
CA THR A 401 5.34 10.58 -32.96
C THR A 401 6.24 10.27 -31.78
N PHE A 402 7.42 10.87 -31.76
CA PHE A 402 8.38 10.73 -30.66
C PHE A 402 8.76 12.08 -30.07
N THR A 403 9.01 12.08 -28.76
CA THR A 403 9.40 13.27 -27.99
C THR A 403 10.73 13.02 -27.32
N LEU A 404 11.74 13.81 -27.63
CA LEU A 404 13.06 13.66 -27.02
C LEU A 404 13.07 14.36 -25.67
N THR A 405 13.26 13.60 -24.60
CA THR A 405 13.26 14.12 -23.22
C THR A 405 14.54 13.71 -22.49
N ARG A 406 14.93 14.46 -21.47
CA ARG A 406 16.01 14.10 -20.55
C ARG A 406 15.43 13.37 -19.35
N ARG A 407 15.95 12.18 -19.05
CA ARG A 407 15.63 11.49 -17.81
C ARG A 407 16.30 12.23 -16.64
N ILE A 408 15.53 12.53 -15.61
CA ILE A 408 16.08 12.98 -14.33
C ILE A 408 16.51 11.73 -13.59
N GLU A 409 17.75 11.65 -13.17
CA GLU A 409 18.21 10.51 -12.37
C GLU A 409 17.61 10.57 -10.96
N ALA A 410 17.04 9.45 -10.53
CA ALA A 410 16.70 9.22 -9.14
C ALA A 410 17.91 8.64 -8.42
N PRO A 411 18.12 8.95 -7.14
CA PRO A 411 19.19 8.35 -6.36
C PRO A 411 19.02 6.83 -6.30
N SER A 412 20.12 6.08 -6.44
CA SER A 412 20.12 4.67 -6.04
C SER A 412 20.25 4.60 -4.53
N LEU A 413 19.37 3.83 -3.89
CA LEU A 413 19.41 3.54 -2.45
C LEU A 413 20.13 2.21 -2.15
N ASP A 414 20.91 1.67 -3.10
CA ASP A 414 21.61 0.41 -2.93
C ASP A 414 22.65 0.46 -1.79
N GLN A 415 22.53 -0.47 -0.83
CA GLN A 415 23.57 -0.70 0.17
C GLN A 415 24.72 -1.49 -0.47
N LYS A 416 25.88 -0.86 -0.63
CA LYS A 416 27.15 -1.61 -0.49
C LYS A 416 27.53 -1.56 0.98
N LEU A 417 27.53 -2.72 1.64
CA LEU A 417 28.24 -2.93 2.90
C LEU A 417 29.65 -2.33 2.77
N ILE A 418 29.94 -1.34 3.61
CA ILE A 418 31.26 -0.73 3.73
C ILE A 418 32.18 -1.79 4.34
N ASP A 419 32.97 -2.46 3.52
CA ASP A 419 34.23 -3.05 3.99
C ASP A 419 35.23 -1.89 4.08
N ASP A 420 35.62 -1.62 5.32
CA ASP A 420 36.34 -0.44 5.77
C ASP A 420 37.79 -0.49 5.29
N ASN A 421 38.03 -0.36 3.98
CA ASN A 421 39.33 -0.08 3.35
C ASN A 421 39.23 -0.03 1.80
N ARG A 422 39.01 1.16 1.20
CA ARG A 422 39.80 1.70 0.05
C ARG A 422 39.16 2.93 -0.59
N LYS A 423 40.01 3.94 -0.81
CA LYS A 423 39.79 5.14 -1.63
C LYS A 423 39.42 4.78 -3.09
N LYS A 424 38.17 5.00 -3.49
CA LYS A 424 37.78 5.41 -4.86
C LYS A 424 36.51 6.28 -4.78
N LYS A 425 36.51 7.40 -5.51
CA LYS A 425 35.38 8.32 -5.71
C LYS A 425 34.30 7.65 -6.57
N THR A 426 33.38 6.96 -5.91
CA THR A 426 32.08 6.53 -6.42
C THR A 426 31.04 7.15 -5.47
N PRO A 427 29.80 7.51 -5.89
CA PRO A 427 28.78 7.99 -4.96
C PRO A 427 28.65 6.97 -3.83
N GLN A 428 28.97 7.40 -2.62
CA GLN A 428 29.02 6.54 -1.45
C GLN A 428 28.01 7.10 -0.47
N ILE A 429 26.86 6.45 -0.39
CA ILE A 429 25.89 6.68 0.67
C ILE A 429 26.65 6.51 1.99
N THR A 430 26.82 7.60 2.73
CA THR A 430 27.15 7.51 4.15
C THR A 430 25.82 7.31 4.85
N GLN A 431 25.38 6.06 4.97
CA GLN A 431 24.22 5.74 5.80
C GLN A 431 24.60 5.96 7.26
N THR A 432 24.52 7.19 7.73
CA THR A 432 24.67 7.47 9.16
C THR A 432 23.33 7.28 9.81
N TRP A 433 23.02 6.03 10.19
CA TRP A 433 21.83 5.70 10.98
C TRP A 433 22.03 6.22 12.40
N LYS A 434 21.82 7.53 12.61
CA LYS A 434 21.64 8.07 13.95
C LYS A 434 20.17 7.91 14.32
N LEU A 435 19.88 6.89 15.12
CA LEU A 435 18.77 6.97 16.05
C LEU A 435 19.12 8.13 17.00
N THR A 436 18.63 9.34 16.71
CA THR A 436 18.82 10.47 17.61
C THR A 436 18.06 10.17 18.89
N SER A 437 18.79 10.04 20.00
CA SER A 437 18.20 9.86 21.31
C SER A 437 17.38 11.09 21.70
N ALA A 438 16.05 10.92 21.77
CA ALA A 438 15.08 11.50 22.70
C ALA A 438 15.19 13.01 23.08
N SER A 439 15.85 13.84 22.28
CA SER A 439 15.98 15.28 22.56
C SER A 439 15.47 16.20 21.45
N ASP A 440 15.09 15.63 20.29
CA ASP A 440 14.31 16.28 19.26
C ASP A 440 12.94 15.57 19.20
N GLU A 441 11.96 16.07 19.96
CA GLU A 441 10.71 15.35 20.35
C GLU A 441 9.74 14.93 19.22
N GLU A 442 10.10 15.03 17.93
CA GLU A 442 9.13 14.80 16.83
C GLU A 442 9.61 13.87 15.70
N ALA A 443 10.89 13.48 15.64
CA ALA A 443 11.44 12.71 14.52
C ALA A 443 11.87 11.28 14.93
N PHE A 444 11.28 10.25 14.32
CA PHE A 444 11.62 8.84 14.64
C PHE A 444 12.59 8.20 13.63
N ALA A 445 12.73 8.75 12.43
CA ALA A 445 13.67 8.25 11.43
C ALA A 445 14.13 9.36 10.48
N THR A 446 15.39 9.30 10.05
CA THR A 446 15.93 10.18 9.02
C THR A 446 16.61 9.35 7.94
N VAL A 447 16.30 9.63 6.67
CA VAL A 447 16.94 9.01 5.51
C VAL A 447 17.75 10.06 4.78
N GLU A 448 19.05 9.81 4.66
CA GLU A 448 19.98 10.66 3.92
C GLU A 448 20.46 9.93 2.66
N PHE A 449 20.55 10.66 1.55
CA PHE A 449 21.10 10.14 0.30
C PHE A 449 21.84 11.25 -0.44
N ASP A 450 22.84 10.86 -1.22
CA ASP A 450 23.49 11.76 -2.15
C ASP A 450 22.65 11.81 -3.43
N GLY A 451 22.31 13.01 -3.89
CA GLY A 451 21.69 13.20 -5.19
C GLY A 451 22.68 12.80 -6.30
N PRO A 452 22.20 12.46 -7.51
CA PRO A 452 23.04 12.03 -8.64
C PRO A 452 24.06 13.07 -9.17
N GLY A 453 24.38 14.14 -8.43
CA GLY A 453 25.24 15.22 -8.91
C GLY A 453 24.54 15.91 -10.08
N ALA A 454 23.55 16.74 -9.78
CA ALA A 454 22.78 17.40 -10.83
C ALA A 454 23.74 18.19 -11.74
N ASN A 455 23.61 18.02 -13.06
CA ASN A 455 24.19 18.96 -14.04
C ASN A 455 23.91 20.40 -13.55
N GLU A 456 24.82 21.35 -13.74
CA GLU A 456 24.63 22.74 -13.27
C GLU A 456 23.27 23.33 -13.68
N ASP A 457 22.74 22.90 -14.85
CA ASP A 457 21.42 23.27 -15.38
C ASP A 457 20.21 22.79 -14.55
N LEU A 458 20.39 21.78 -13.70
CA LEU A 458 19.34 21.08 -12.94
C LEU A 458 19.45 21.26 -11.42
N LYS A 459 20.56 21.82 -10.92
CA LYS A 459 20.93 21.86 -9.48
C LYS A 459 19.88 22.53 -8.57
N ASN A 460 18.96 23.32 -9.13
CA ASN A 460 17.85 23.96 -8.40
C ASN A 460 16.46 23.68 -9.00
N SER A 461 16.33 22.69 -9.89
CA SER A 461 15.09 22.43 -10.63
C SER A 461 14.61 20.99 -10.52
N VAL A 462 15.16 20.21 -9.60
CA VAL A 462 14.70 18.85 -9.29
C VAL A 462 14.08 18.85 -7.90
N GLU A 463 12.87 18.31 -7.78
CA GLU A 463 12.23 17.98 -6.51
C GLU A 463 12.31 16.46 -6.33
N TYR A 464 12.84 16.02 -5.19
CA TYR A 464 12.76 14.63 -4.78
C TYR A 464 11.56 14.45 -3.86
N ARG A 465 10.80 13.38 -4.07
CA ARG A 465 9.64 12.98 -3.27
C ARG A 465 9.89 11.60 -2.70
N CYS A 466 9.82 11.47 -1.38
CA CYS A 466 9.94 10.18 -0.72
C CYS A 466 8.56 9.59 -0.44
N ILE A 467 8.35 8.35 -0.89
CA ILE A 467 7.10 7.62 -0.78
C ILE A 467 7.39 6.38 0.07
N LEU A 468 6.67 6.21 1.17
CA LEU A 468 6.85 5.08 2.07
C LEU A 468 5.93 3.94 1.67
N LEU A 469 6.54 2.84 1.20
CA LEU A 469 5.83 1.65 0.77
C LEU A 469 5.76 0.64 1.90
N LYS A 470 4.55 0.33 2.38
CA LYS A 470 4.37 -0.62 3.47
C LYS A 470 4.72 -2.05 3.04
N VAL A 471 5.51 -2.74 3.86
CA VAL A 471 5.92 -4.14 3.64
C VAL A 471 4.90 -5.08 4.25
N LYS A 472 4.56 -6.16 3.51
CA LYS A 472 3.54 -7.12 3.90
C LYS A 472 3.94 -7.99 5.10
N ASP A 473 5.19 -8.48 5.10
CA ASP A 473 5.68 -9.41 6.11
C ASP A 473 7.09 -8.99 6.58
N PRO A 474 7.32 -8.83 7.90
CA PRO A 474 8.64 -8.63 8.49
C PRO A 474 9.71 -9.62 8.02
N GLU A 475 9.33 -10.85 7.67
CA GLU A 475 10.29 -11.86 7.17
C GLU A 475 10.98 -11.41 5.86
N TYR A 476 10.33 -10.57 5.05
CA TYR A 476 10.92 -10.00 3.82
C TYR A 476 11.80 -8.77 4.07
N ALA A 477 11.84 -8.24 5.29
CA ALA A 477 12.64 -7.06 5.62
C ALA A 477 14.15 -7.31 5.62
N GLY A 478 14.59 -8.57 5.74
CA GLY A 478 16.02 -8.96 5.79
C GLY A 478 16.49 -9.87 4.64
N LEU A 479 15.65 -10.17 3.65
CA LEU A 479 16.00 -11.09 2.56
C LEU A 479 16.66 -10.37 1.38
N ILE A 480 17.89 -9.90 1.60
CA ILE A 480 18.91 -9.89 0.56
C ILE A 480 20.09 -10.67 1.15
N THR A 481 20.00 -12.00 1.15
CA THR A 481 21.12 -12.96 1.04
C THR A 481 20.64 -14.35 1.41
N GLU A 482 20.99 -15.31 0.55
CA GLU A 482 20.74 -16.75 0.66
C GLU A 482 19.32 -17.25 0.34
N THR A 483 19.16 -17.68 -0.91
CA THR A 483 18.25 -18.75 -1.32
C THR A 483 18.27 -19.90 -0.30
N LYS A 484 17.22 -20.02 0.52
CA LYS A 484 16.89 -21.26 1.24
C LYS A 484 15.90 -22.08 0.40
N PRO A 485 16.34 -23.21 -0.19
CA PRO A 485 15.45 -24.07 -0.96
C PRO A 485 14.57 -24.86 0.01
N GLY A 486 13.31 -24.48 0.17
CA GLY A 486 12.42 -25.29 1.01
C GLY A 486 10.98 -24.82 1.19
N ILE A 487 10.68 -23.53 1.02
CA ILE A 487 9.33 -23.00 1.34
C ILE A 487 8.53 -22.58 0.09
N GLU A 488 9.19 -22.33 -1.06
CA GLU A 488 8.50 -21.98 -2.32
C GLU A 488 7.64 -23.11 -2.90
N ASN A 489 7.99 -24.38 -2.65
CA ASN A 489 7.37 -25.52 -3.35
C ASN A 489 5.90 -25.81 -2.98
N ARG A 490 5.33 -25.22 -1.93
CA ARG A 490 3.92 -25.48 -1.54
C ARG A 490 2.92 -24.36 -1.86
N LYS A 491 3.37 -23.12 -2.09
CA LYS A 491 2.51 -22.04 -2.58
C LYS A 491 2.61 -21.84 -4.10
N HIS A 492 3.71 -22.27 -4.75
CA HIS A 492 3.84 -22.22 -6.21
C HIS A 492 2.94 -23.22 -6.97
N GLU A 493 2.61 -24.37 -6.38
CA GLU A 493 1.96 -25.46 -7.13
C GLU A 493 0.47 -25.21 -7.48
N VAL A 494 -0.20 -24.32 -6.72
CA VAL A 494 -1.62 -23.99 -6.94
C VAL A 494 -1.77 -22.81 -7.91
N THR A 495 -0.84 -21.86 -7.90
CA THR A 495 -0.84 -20.70 -8.81
C THR A 495 -0.20 -21.04 -10.16
N GLN A 496 0.81 -21.93 -10.21
CA GLN A 496 1.43 -22.34 -11.47
C GLN A 496 0.53 -23.21 -12.36
N LYS A 497 -0.42 -23.99 -11.82
CA LYS A 497 -1.31 -24.80 -12.67
C LYS A 497 -2.27 -23.95 -13.52
N GLY A 498 -2.63 -22.74 -13.07
CA GLY A 498 -3.37 -21.76 -13.87
C GLY A 498 -2.48 -21.00 -14.86
N VAL A 499 -1.25 -20.66 -14.45
CA VAL A 499 -0.30 -19.89 -15.29
C VAL A 499 0.35 -20.76 -16.38
N ILE A 500 0.61 -22.05 -16.13
CA ILE A 500 1.17 -22.99 -17.12
C ILE A 500 0.16 -23.32 -18.22
N GLN A 501 -1.15 -23.29 -17.94
CA GLN A 501 -2.17 -23.40 -19.00
C GLN A 501 -2.23 -22.16 -19.90
N MET A 502 -1.92 -20.98 -19.37
CA MET A 502 -1.83 -19.73 -20.17
C MET A 502 -0.50 -19.64 -20.93
N SER A 503 0.61 -20.08 -20.33
CA SER A 503 1.96 -20.13 -20.95
C SER A 503 1.98 -21.02 -22.19
N LYS A 504 1.31 -22.18 -22.16
CA LYS A 504 1.19 -23.06 -23.33
C LYS A 504 0.32 -22.50 -24.46
N LEU A 505 -0.49 -21.48 -24.18
CA LEU A 505 -1.22 -20.74 -25.22
C LEU A 505 -0.36 -19.61 -25.83
N LEU A 506 0.67 -19.15 -25.12
CA LEU A 506 1.55 -18.04 -25.50
C LEU A 506 2.86 -18.49 -26.19
N GLU A 507 3.25 -19.76 -26.06
CA GLU A 507 4.42 -20.35 -26.76
C GLU A 507 4.30 -20.39 -28.30
N GLY A 508 3.17 -19.93 -28.88
CA GLY A 508 2.97 -19.79 -30.33
C GLY A 508 3.25 -18.40 -30.90
N LEU A 509 3.73 -17.44 -30.09
CA LEU A 509 4.03 -16.07 -30.53
C LEU A 509 5.50 -15.76 -30.24
N ASP A 510 6.32 -15.77 -31.30
CA ASP A 510 7.73 -15.38 -31.27
C ASP A 510 7.91 -14.01 -30.60
N ILE A 511 8.75 -13.99 -29.56
CA ILE A 511 8.98 -12.85 -28.68
C ILE A 511 9.96 -11.88 -29.37
N ILE A 512 9.47 -10.68 -29.73
CA ILE A 512 10.31 -9.51 -29.98
C ILE A 512 10.67 -8.90 -28.62
N ASN A 513 11.96 -8.65 -28.44
CA ASN A 513 12.60 -8.09 -27.26
C ASN A 513 12.15 -6.61 -27.09
N VAL A 514 11.32 -6.33 -26.08
CA VAL A 514 10.83 -4.96 -25.77
C VAL A 514 11.25 -4.55 -24.36
N ASN A 515 11.62 -3.27 -24.27
CA ASN A 515 12.22 -2.50 -23.18
C ASN A 515 11.71 -2.83 -21.75
N PRO A 516 12.60 -3.11 -20.77
CA PRO A 516 12.22 -3.43 -19.38
C PRO A 516 11.62 -2.27 -18.57
N ASP A 517 11.58 -1.04 -19.10
CA ASP A 517 11.17 0.15 -18.35
C ASP A 517 9.65 0.41 -18.30
N GLU A 518 8.80 -0.33 -19.04
CA GLU A 518 7.34 -0.04 -19.06
C GLU A 518 6.36 -1.19 -18.81
N ASP A 519 6.73 -2.46 -18.69
CA ASP A 519 5.67 -3.49 -18.58
C ASP A 519 5.89 -4.70 -17.64
N ILE A 520 5.03 -4.70 -16.61
CA ILE A 520 4.74 -5.72 -15.60
C ILE A 520 5.81 -5.84 -14.51
N GLU A 521 5.86 -4.84 -13.63
CA GLU A 521 6.51 -5.01 -12.33
C GLU A 521 5.62 -5.87 -11.43
N PHE A 522 6.10 -7.09 -11.22
CA PHE A 522 5.65 -8.03 -10.21
C PHE A 522 5.60 -7.35 -8.84
N THR A 523 4.58 -7.67 -8.02
CA THR A 523 4.68 -7.53 -6.56
C THR A 523 6.01 -8.15 -6.14
N SER A 524 6.92 -7.37 -5.57
CA SER A 524 8.31 -7.75 -5.33
C SER A 524 8.50 -8.85 -4.27
N GLY A 525 7.43 -9.54 -3.88
CA GLY A 525 7.35 -10.32 -2.65
C GLY A 525 7.36 -9.42 -1.40
N LYS A 526 8.07 -8.28 -1.43
CA LYS A 526 8.18 -7.31 -0.34
C LYS A 526 6.89 -6.48 -0.16
N ILE A 527 6.30 -6.01 -1.26
CA ILE A 527 5.02 -5.28 -1.25
C ILE A 527 3.93 -6.10 -1.94
N ASP A 528 2.68 -5.94 -1.51
CA ASP A 528 1.51 -6.67 -2.04
C ASP A 528 0.69 -5.87 -3.07
N PHE A 529 1.22 -4.72 -3.49
CA PHE A 529 0.58 -3.79 -4.41
C PHE A 529 1.52 -3.39 -5.54
N ILE A 530 0.95 -2.90 -6.63
CA ILE A 530 1.72 -2.39 -7.77
C ILE A 530 2.24 -0.99 -7.49
N PHE A 531 3.49 -0.71 -7.84
CA PHE A 531 4.05 0.61 -7.68
C PHE A 531 5.11 0.86 -8.74
N ASN A 532 4.97 1.93 -9.51
CA ASN A 532 5.87 2.27 -10.62
C ASN A 532 5.97 3.79 -10.80
N THR A 533 6.80 4.24 -11.74
CA THR A 533 7.01 5.67 -12.04
C THR A 533 5.71 6.40 -12.38
N PHE A 534 4.79 5.76 -13.11
CA PHE A 534 3.50 6.37 -13.44
C PHE A 534 2.65 6.59 -12.18
N ILE A 535 2.51 5.58 -11.32
CA ILE A 535 1.76 5.68 -10.06
C ILE A 535 2.39 6.73 -9.14
N ALA A 536 3.72 6.72 -8.98
CA ALA A 536 4.45 7.69 -8.17
C ALA A 536 4.20 9.14 -8.62
N SER A 537 4.04 9.36 -9.93
CA SER A 537 3.72 10.68 -10.49
C SER A 537 2.31 11.18 -10.17
N GLN A 538 1.37 10.28 -9.90
CA GLN A 538 -0.05 10.58 -9.67
C GLN A 538 -0.41 10.67 -8.18
N LEU A 539 0.53 10.44 -7.26
CA LEU A 539 0.25 10.52 -5.83
C LEU A 539 -0.07 11.97 -5.39
N ALA A 540 -1.05 12.08 -4.49
CA ALA A 540 -1.39 13.34 -3.84
C ALA A 540 -0.25 13.82 -2.93
N VAL A 541 -0.20 15.13 -2.66
CA VAL A 541 0.85 15.76 -1.83
C VAL A 541 0.91 15.17 -0.41
N GLY A 542 -0.19 14.63 0.10
CA GLY A 542 -0.23 13.97 1.42
C GLY A 542 0.40 12.57 1.46
N ASN A 543 0.67 11.94 0.31
CA ASN A 543 1.13 10.55 0.22
C ASN A 543 2.65 10.45 -0.05
N TYR A 544 3.36 11.58 0.03
CA TYR A 544 4.81 11.63 -0.06
C TYR A 544 5.37 12.75 0.82
N THR A 545 6.60 12.58 1.28
CA THR A 545 7.34 13.61 1.99
C THR A 545 8.30 14.29 1.01
N LYS A 546 8.29 15.63 0.98
CA LYS A 546 9.28 16.38 0.19
C LYS A 546 10.65 16.24 0.83
N VAL A 547 11.65 15.96 0.01
CA VAL A 547 13.02 15.85 0.49
C VAL A 547 13.66 17.24 0.62
N HIS A 548 14.46 17.44 1.67
CA HIS A 548 15.17 18.69 1.90
C HIS A 548 16.67 18.54 1.63
N GLU A 549 17.30 19.58 1.09
CA GLU A 549 18.76 19.64 0.96
C GLU A 549 19.41 19.89 2.34
N VAL A 550 20.47 19.14 2.64
CA VAL A 550 21.21 19.30 3.91
C VAL A 550 22.05 20.57 3.83
N LYS A 551 21.79 21.51 4.74
CA LYS A 551 22.55 22.76 4.81
C LYS A 551 24.03 22.46 5.01
N HIS A 552 24.88 23.04 4.16
CA HIS A 552 26.35 22.98 4.19
C HIS A 552 27.03 21.77 3.52
N GLU A 553 26.29 20.87 2.87
CA GLU A 553 26.85 19.80 2.05
C GLU A 553 26.17 19.79 0.68
N GLU A 554 26.89 20.21 -0.37
CA GLU A 554 26.36 20.18 -1.73
C GLU A 554 25.99 18.76 -2.13
N ASP A 555 24.82 18.61 -2.77
CA ASP A 555 24.28 17.36 -3.29
C ASP A 555 23.88 16.30 -2.24
N ARG A 556 23.82 16.65 -0.95
CA ARG A 556 23.26 15.76 0.08
C ARG A 556 21.83 16.14 0.44
N TYR A 557 20.97 15.13 0.48
CA TYR A 557 19.54 15.28 0.74
C TYR A 557 19.14 14.46 1.97
N SER A 558 18.21 14.99 2.75
CA SER A 558 17.72 14.38 3.99
C SER A 558 16.20 14.49 4.09
N ILE A 559 15.60 13.45 4.66
CA ILE A 559 14.17 13.32 4.89
C ILE A 559 13.99 12.93 6.33
N THR A 560 13.19 13.69 7.07
CA THR A 560 12.86 13.37 8.45
C THR A 560 11.40 12.91 8.50
N PHE A 561 11.18 11.75 9.11
CA PHE A 561 9.84 11.19 9.33
C PHE A 561 9.40 11.47 10.77
N ASN A 562 8.17 11.95 10.90
CA ASN A 562 7.51 12.34 12.14
C ASN A 562 6.17 11.60 12.30
N ASN A 563 5.51 11.77 13.45
CA ASN A 563 4.23 11.09 13.74
C ASN A 563 3.08 11.50 12.80
N GLU A 564 3.23 12.58 12.03
CA GLU A 564 2.26 13.04 11.03
C GLU A 564 2.57 12.47 9.63
N THR A 565 3.69 11.78 9.46
CA THR A 565 4.08 11.20 8.18
C THR A 565 3.12 10.05 7.84
N LEU A 566 2.61 10.09 6.61
CA LEU A 566 1.70 9.09 6.07
C LEU A 566 2.43 8.16 5.10
N ASP A 567 1.89 6.96 4.92
CA ASP A 567 2.34 6.03 3.89
C ASP A 567 1.83 6.38 2.49
N ASN A 568 2.17 5.56 1.50
CA ASN A 568 1.78 5.76 0.11
C ASN A 568 0.25 5.78 -0.13
N PHE A 569 -0.55 5.24 0.79
CA PHE A 569 -2.01 5.26 0.73
C PHE A 569 -2.63 6.36 1.59
N GLY A 570 -1.81 7.15 2.31
CA GLY A 570 -2.29 8.21 3.19
C GLY A 570 -2.67 7.71 4.58
N ASN A 571 -2.27 6.48 4.96
CA ASN A 571 -2.48 5.97 6.31
C ASN A 571 -1.35 6.42 7.24
N ALA A 572 -1.65 6.61 8.52
CA ALA A 572 -0.62 6.84 9.52
C ALA A 572 0.34 5.66 9.60
N ILE A 573 1.62 5.95 9.85
CA ILE A 573 2.66 4.92 9.95
C ILE A 573 2.47 4.12 11.24
N ASN A 574 2.59 2.79 11.14
CA ASN A 574 2.42 1.90 12.30
C ASN A 574 3.77 1.62 12.98
N SER A 575 3.84 1.81 14.29
CA SER A 575 4.98 1.36 15.10
C SER A 575 5.15 -0.15 15.00
N GLY A 576 6.38 -0.61 14.80
CA GLY A 576 6.74 -2.01 14.59
C GLY A 576 6.54 -2.52 13.17
N ALA A 577 5.92 -1.74 12.27
CA ALA A 577 5.80 -2.11 10.87
C ALA A 577 7.04 -1.71 10.05
N TYR A 578 7.20 -2.34 8.89
CA TYR A 578 8.32 -2.15 7.99
C TYR A 578 7.90 -1.37 6.75
N TYR A 579 8.72 -0.40 6.33
CA TYR A 579 8.46 0.46 5.17
C TYR A 579 9.68 0.58 4.28
N ILE A 580 9.50 0.62 2.96
CA ILE A 580 10.55 0.87 1.99
C ILE A 580 10.44 2.34 1.51
N PRO A 581 11.48 3.17 1.67
CA PRO A 581 11.50 4.50 1.09
C PRO A 581 11.77 4.42 -0.42
N ALA A 582 10.83 4.89 -1.23
CA ALA A 582 11.00 5.07 -2.67
C ALA A 582 11.14 6.55 -3.01
N ILE A 583 12.20 6.93 -3.72
CA ILE A 583 12.47 8.31 -4.11
C ILE A 583 12.04 8.52 -5.56
N TYR A 584 11.06 9.38 -5.76
CA TYR A 584 10.64 9.85 -7.09
C TYR A 584 11.26 11.22 -7.37
N ALA A 585 12.07 11.31 -8.41
CA ALA A 585 12.70 12.54 -8.87
C ALA A 585 11.85 13.17 -9.98
N VAL A 586 11.46 14.42 -9.80
CA VAL A 586 10.61 15.17 -10.74
C VAL A 586 11.16 16.57 -10.99
N TYR A 587 10.94 17.09 -12.21
CA TYR A 587 11.32 18.46 -12.52
C TYR A 587 10.36 19.44 -11.85
N ASN A 588 10.92 20.42 -11.13
CA ASN A 588 10.20 21.46 -10.41
C ASN A 588 10.63 22.88 -10.84
N GLY A 589 11.22 23.02 -12.03
CA GLY A 589 11.58 24.32 -12.60
C GLY A 589 10.43 24.98 -13.38
N SER A 590 10.77 25.76 -14.41
CA SER A 590 9.78 26.50 -15.20
C SER A 590 8.87 25.59 -16.03
N ALA A 591 7.57 25.86 -16.04
CA ALA A 591 6.59 25.09 -16.84
C ALA A 591 6.94 24.98 -18.33
N SER A 592 7.58 25.98 -18.92
CA SER A 592 8.02 25.96 -20.33
C SER A 592 9.09 24.91 -20.64
N LYS A 593 9.75 24.36 -19.61
CA LYS A 593 10.79 23.33 -19.74
C LYS A 593 10.35 21.97 -19.20
N SER A 594 9.16 21.84 -18.61
CA SER A 594 8.75 20.59 -17.98
C SER A 594 8.63 19.44 -18.98
N SER A 595 8.19 19.72 -20.21
CA SER A 595 8.11 18.71 -21.28
C SER A 595 9.47 18.18 -21.73
N MET A 596 10.57 18.87 -21.39
CA MET A 596 11.92 18.44 -21.73
C MET A 596 12.45 17.36 -20.78
N PHE A 597 11.75 17.10 -19.66
CA PHE A 597 12.22 16.20 -18.61
C PHE A 597 11.22 15.10 -18.31
N HIS A 598 11.72 13.90 -18.09
CA HIS A 598 10.94 12.77 -17.59
C HIS A 598 11.45 12.40 -16.19
N GLY A 599 10.52 12.28 -15.23
CA GLY A 599 10.85 11.87 -13.87
C GLY A 599 11.32 10.42 -13.82
N SER A 600 11.99 10.03 -12.73
CA SER A 600 12.33 8.63 -12.52
C SER A 600 12.17 8.23 -11.07
N LEU A 601 11.97 6.93 -10.87
CA LEU A 601 11.81 6.33 -9.56
C LEU A 601 13.11 5.62 -9.18
N SER A 602 13.50 5.72 -7.91
CA SER A 602 14.62 4.96 -7.36
C SER A 602 14.34 3.46 -7.47
N ASN A 603 15.39 2.64 -7.44
CA ASN A 603 15.30 1.18 -7.43
C ASN A 603 14.79 0.65 -6.07
N TRP A 604 13.53 0.97 -5.76
CA TRP A 604 12.88 0.63 -4.49
C TRP A 604 12.80 -0.89 -4.28
N TYR A 605 12.77 -1.68 -5.36
CA TYR A 605 12.77 -3.14 -5.31
C TYR A 605 14.00 -3.69 -4.56
N HIS A 606 15.16 -3.09 -4.74
CA HIS A 606 16.41 -3.48 -4.10
C HIS A 606 16.70 -2.71 -2.81
N THR A 607 15.85 -1.76 -2.45
CA THR A 607 15.97 -1.00 -1.20
C THR A 607 15.54 -1.87 0.00
N GLU A 608 16.24 -1.72 1.12
CA GLU A 608 15.91 -2.40 2.38
C GLU A 608 14.70 -1.76 3.07
N ALA A 609 13.95 -2.56 3.80
CA ALA A 609 12.82 -2.09 4.58
C ALA A 609 13.26 -1.61 5.96
N ILE A 610 12.70 -0.49 6.40
CA ILE A 610 12.99 0.16 7.68
C ILE A 610 11.85 -0.16 8.65
N MET A 611 12.19 -0.73 9.81
CA MET A 611 11.22 -0.87 10.89
C MET A 611 11.04 0.49 11.59
N ILE A 612 9.80 0.96 11.67
CA ILE A 612 9.48 2.17 12.42
C ILE A 612 9.27 1.81 13.89
N LYS A 613 9.86 2.57 14.81
CA LYS A 613 9.63 2.43 16.25
C LYS A 613 9.46 3.83 16.85
N TYR A 614 8.35 4.04 17.56
CA TYR A 614 8.13 5.23 18.39
C TYR A 614 8.88 5.14 19.72
#